data_AF-A0AAW7NYH8-F1
#
_entry.id   AF-A0AAW7NYH8-F1
#
_cell.length_a   1.000
_cell.length_b   1.000
_cell.length_c   1.000
_cell.angle_alpha   90.00
_cell.angle_beta   90.00
_cell.angle_gamma   90.00
#
_symmetry.space_group_name_H-M   'P 1'
#
loop_
_entity.id
_entity.type
_entity.pdbx_description
1 polymer ?
#
loop_
_entity_poly.entity_id
_entity_poly.type
_entity_poly.pdbx_seq_one_letter_code
_entity_poly.pdbx_strand_id
1 'polypeptide(L)'
;MINDTFDFSDLITDEIYITQNQLFHNLRNKFTEFACTGDLSNFDKEFDKLFSKENGIAVSISQLTYNGNSIYHLPIIIRDRIQDLRNKYHNKFKYHISNHNPDKILDIFFQLYQDIYDITDKQFEKKKSPTLKELLANRKS
;
A
#
# COMPACT_ATOMS: atom_id res chain seq x y z
N MET A 1 32.13 -15.78 1.64
CA MET A 1 30.87 -16.53 1.82
C MET A 1 29.79 -15.48 2.02
N ILE A 2 28.95 -15.27 1.02
CA ILE A 2 27.82 -14.35 1.13
C ILE A 2 26.77 -15.09 1.94
N ASN A 3 26.42 -14.58 3.12
CA ASN A 3 25.29 -15.07 3.89
C ASN A 3 24.02 -14.64 3.16
N ASP A 4 23.62 -15.41 2.15
CA ASP A 4 22.35 -15.25 1.41
C ASP A 4 21.18 -15.78 2.25
N THR A 5 21.04 -15.30 3.48
CA THR A 5 19.79 -15.39 4.21
C THR A 5 18.97 -14.18 3.82
N PHE A 6 18.23 -14.29 2.71
CA PHE A 6 17.17 -13.35 2.39
C PHE A 6 16.15 -13.42 3.53
N ASP A 7 16.06 -12.38 4.35
CA ASP A 7 15.22 -12.38 5.53
C ASP A 7 13.75 -12.43 5.09
N PHE A 8 12.92 -13.18 5.82
CA PHE A 8 11.47 -13.21 5.59
C PHE A 8 10.88 -11.81 5.63
N SER A 9 11.40 -11.00 6.54
CA SER A 9 11.04 -9.59 6.67
C SER A 9 11.31 -8.83 5.38
N ASP A 10 12.44 -9.06 4.71
CA ASP A 10 12.80 -8.39 3.47
C ASP A 10 11.88 -8.81 2.32
N LEU A 11 11.57 -10.10 2.21
CA LEU A 11 10.70 -10.64 1.16
C LEU A 11 9.25 -10.15 1.29
N ILE A 12 8.76 -10.05 2.53
CA ILE A 12 7.44 -9.50 2.84
C ILE A 12 7.41 -7.98 2.60
N THR A 13 8.49 -7.28 2.96
CA THR A 13 8.63 -5.84 2.71
C THR A 13 8.64 -5.54 1.21
N ASP A 14 9.34 -6.35 0.42
CA ASP A 14 9.36 -6.26 -1.04
C ASP A 14 7.97 -6.48 -1.65
N GLU A 15 7.22 -7.50 -1.20
CA GLU A 15 5.88 -7.78 -1.72
C GLU A 15 4.89 -6.64 -1.41
N ILE A 16 4.97 -6.09 -0.20
CA ILE A 16 4.19 -4.91 0.23
C ILE A 16 4.58 -3.71 -0.62
N TYR A 17 5.88 -3.46 -0.78
CA TYR A 17 6.42 -2.34 -1.54
C TYR A 17 6.01 -2.43 -3.03
N ILE A 18 6.08 -3.61 -3.64
CA ILE A 18 5.64 -3.86 -5.02
C ILE A 18 4.14 -3.60 -5.15
N THR A 19 3.32 -4.17 -4.27
CA THR A 19 1.86 -4.01 -4.28
C THR A 19 1.47 -2.54 -4.13
N GLN A 20 2.10 -1.84 -3.19
CA GLN A 20 1.90 -0.41 -2.97
C GLN A 20 2.33 0.40 -4.19
N ASN A 21 3.53 0.16 -4.74
CA ASN A 21 4.03 0.89 -5.91
C ASN A 21 3.14 0.71 -7.14
N GLN A 22 2.66 -0.50 -7.42
CA GLN A 22 1.77 -0.74 -8.56
C GLN A 22 0.44 0.01 -8.40
N LEU A 23 -0.17 -0.02 -7.21
CA LEU A 23 -1.41 0.70 -6.90
C LEU A 23 -1.20 2.23 -6.97
N PHE A 24 -0.11 2.73 -6.38
CA PHE A 24 0.17 4.16 -6.31
C PHE A 24 0.62 4.75 -7.64
N HIS A 25 1.39 4.03 -8.45
CA HIS A 25 1.92 4.56 -9.70
C HIS A 25 0.81 5.02 -10.66
N ASN A 26 -0.21 4.17 -10.87
CA ASN A 26 -1.31 4.48 -11.79
C ASN A 26 -2.18 5.64 -11.30
N LEU A 27 -2.47 5.67 -10.00
CA LEU A 27 -3.30 6.73 -9.40
C LEU A 27 -2.54 8.05 -9.27
N ARG A 28 -1.23 8.00 -9.02
CA ARG A 28 -0.37 9.19 -8.98
C ARG A 28 -0.44 9.98 -10.27
N ASN A 29 -0.19 9.34 -11.41
CA ASN A 29 -0.22 10.02 -12.71
C ASN A 29 -1.57 10.68 -12.97
N LYS A 30 -2.65 9.98 -12.64
CA LYS A 30 -4.02 10.46 -12.85
C LYS A 30 -4.38 11.64 -11.95
N PHE A 31 -3.95 11.61 -10.69
CA PHE A 31 -4.21 12.70 -9.75
C PHE A 31 -3.32 13.91 -10.01
N THR A 32 -2.11 13.69 -10.52
CA THR A 32 -1.26 14.77 -11.02
C THR A 32 -1.92 15.43 -12.23
N GLU A 33 -2.49 14.66 -13.16
CA GLU A 33 -3.25 15.19 -14.30
C GLU A 33 -4.44 16.04 -13.85
N PHE A 34 -5.25 15.53 -12.89
CA PHE A 34 -6.34 16.31 -12.29
C PHE A 34 -5.83 17.62 -11.70
N ALA A 35 -4.69 17.61 -10.99
CA ALA A 35 -4.11 18.81 -10.42
C ALA A 35 -3.45 19.74 -11.45
N CYS A 36 -3.09 19.26 -12.64
CA CYS A 36 -2.66 20.14 -13.74
C CYS A 36 -3.86 20.89 -14.36
N THR A 37 -5.03 20.26 -14.40
CA THR A 37 -6.24 20.81 -15.08
C THR A 37 -7.25 21.44 -14.13
N GLY A 38 -7.13 21.19 -12.82
CA GLY A 38 -8.15 21.57 -11.83
C GLY A 38 -9.43 20.73 -11.90
N ASP A 39 -9.44 19.65 -12.70
CA ASP A 39 -10.65 18.87 -12.97
C ASP A 39 -10.98 17.90 -11.83
N LEU A 40 -12.13 18.12 -11.19
CA LEU A 40 -12.67 17.25 -10.16
C LEU A 40 -13.74 16.28 -10.64
N SER A 41 -14.16 16.34 -11.91
CA SER A 41 -15.33 15.61 -12.42
C SER A 41 -15.22 14.09 -12.23
N ASN A 42 -14.02 13.54 -12.24
CA ASN A 42 -13.74 12.12 -11.98
C ASN A 42 -12.97 11.85 -10.69
N PHE A 43 -12.68 12.87 -9.89
CA PHE A 43 -11.84 12.72 -8.70
C PHE A 43 -12.43 11.72 -7.70
N ASP A 44 -13.68 11.90 -7.27
CA ASP A 44 -14.30 11.05 -6.25
C ASP A 44 -14.36 9.58 -6.70
N LYS A 45 -14.68 9.34 -7.97
CA LYS A 45 -14.71 7.99 -8.56
C LYS A 45 -13.34 7.32 -8.54
N GLU A 46 -12.27 8.03 -8.89
CA GLU A 46 -10.92 7.45 -8.87
C GLU A 46 -10.38 7.31 -7.46
N PHE A 47 -10.71 8.24 -6.56
CA PHE A 47 -10.36 8.15 -5.15
C PHE A 47 -11.05 6.98 -4.44
N ASP A 48 -12.32 6.72 -4.76
CA ASP A 48 -13.06 5.59 -4.19
C ASP A 48 -12.49 4.24 -4.63
N LYS A 49 -11.84 4.15 -5.80
CA LYS A 49 -11.11 2.94 -6.18
C LYS A 49 -9.92 2.66 -5.26
N LEU A 50 -9.17 3.69 -4.87
CA LEU A 50 -8.03 3.56 -3.96
C LEU A 50 -8.46 2.96 -2.60
N PHE A 51 -9.61 3.39 -2.08
CA PHE A 51 -10.16 2.95 -0.80
C PHE A 51 -11.39 2.03 -0.94
N SER A 52 -11.49 1.31 -2.05
CA SER A 52 -12.56 0.35 -2.30
C SER A 52 -12.58 -0.75 -1.23
N LYS A 53 -13.78 -1.11 -0.77
CA LYS A 53 -13.97 -2.18 0.22
C LYS A 53 -13.77 -3.59 -0.35
N GLU A 54 -13.69 -3.72 -1.67
CA GLU A 54 -13.54 -5.02 -2.35
C GLU A 54 -12.11 -5.26 -2.85
N ASN A 55 -11.47 -4.21 -3.38
CA ASN A 55 -10.17 -4.32 -4.05
C ASN A 55 -9.28 -3.07 -3.87
N GLY A 56 -9.58 -2.24 -2.87
CA GLY A 56 -8.77 -1.08 -2.52
C GLY A 56 -7.53 -1.45 -1.70
N ILE A 57 -6.69 -0.46 -1.43
CA ILE A 57 -5.38 -0.63 -0.79
C ILE A 57 -5.47 -1.33 0.59
N ALA A 58 -6.51 -1.04 1.37
CA ALA A 58 -6.74 -1.67 2.66
C ALA A 58 -6.95 -3.19 2.52
N VAL A 59 -7.74 -3.61 1.52
CA VAL A 59 -8.02 -5.01 1.23
C VAL A 59 -6.78 -5.69 0.70
N SER A 60 -6.15 -5.12 -0.34
CA SER A 60 -4.96 -5.67 -0.97
C SER A 60 -3.84 -5.93 0.03
N ILE A 61 -3.58 -4.97 0.93
CA ILE A 61 -2.56 -5.12 1.96
C ILE A 61 -2.97 -6.17 3.00
N SER A 62 -4.16 -6.06 3.60
CA SER A 62 -4.56 -6.96 4.68
C SER A 62 -4.66 -8.44 4.28
N GLN A 63 -4.83 -8.72 2.99
CA GLN A 63 -4.94 -10.07 2.43
C GLN A 63 -3.61 -10.65 1.96
N LEU A 64 -2.49 -9.95 2.14
CA LEU A 64 -1.19 -10.52 1.80
C LEU A 64 -0.94 -11.81 2.61
N THR A 65 -0.53 -12.85 1.91
CA THR A 65 -0.26 -14.17 2.48
C THR A 65 1.12 -14.67 2.10
N TYR A 66 1.69 -15.50 2.96
CA TYR A 66 2.88 -16.28 2.69
C TYR A 66 2.65 -17.73 3.10
N ASN A 67 2.89 -18.67 2.18
CA ASN A 67 2.57 -20.09 2.34
C ASN A 67 1.12 -20.32 2.79
N GLY A 68 0.16 -19.58 2.22
CA GLY A 68 -1.26 -19.68 2.55
C GLY A 68 -1.67 -19.10 3.91
N ASN A 69 -0.73 -18.51 4.66
CA ASN A 69 -1.02 -17.87 5.95
C ASN A 69 -0.92 -16.36 5.82
N SER A 70 -1.77 -15.60 6.52
CA SER A 70 -1.62 -14.15 6.57
C SER A 70 -0.24 -13.77 7.13
N ILE A 71 0.32 -12.71 6.56
CA ILE A 71 1.61 -12.14 6.99
C ILE A 71 1.45 -11.25 8.23
N TYR A 72 0.20 -10.89 8.56
CA TYR A 72 -0.16 -10.04 9.68
C TYR A 72 -0.89 -10.83 10.76
N HIS A 73 -0.66 -10.46 12.03
CA HIS A 73 -1.38 -11.07 13.15
C HIS A 73 -2.86 -10.63 13.19
N LEU A 74 -3.13 -9.38 12.82
CA LEU A 74 -4.45 -8.75 12.93
C LEU A 74 -4.85 -8.09 11.60
N PRO A 75 -5.04 -8.86 10.50
CA PRO A 75 -5.31 -8.32 9.17
C PRO A 75 -6.59 -7.46 9.12
N ILE A 76 -7.62 -7.82 9.89
CA ILE A 76 -8.86 -7.04 10.00
C ILE A 76 -8.58 -5.65 10.58
N ILE A 77 -7.76 -5.55 11.63
CA ILE A 77 -7.42 -4.27 12.24
C ILE A 77 -6.59 -3.41 11.29
N ILE A 78 -5.65 -4.00 10.56
CA ILE A 78 -4.87 -3.28 9.53
C ILE A 78 -5.80 -2.74 8.45
N ARG A 79 -6.71 -3.56 7.93
CA ARG A 79 -7.69 -3.14 6.93
C ARG A 79 -8.49 -1.94 7.43
N ASP A 80 -9.04 -2.02 8.63
CA ASP A 80 -9.90 -0.98 9.17
C ASP A 80 -9.10 0.33 9.41
N ARG A 81 -7.87 0.24 9.94
CA ARG A 81 -7.00 1.42 10.14
C ARG A 81 -6.55 2.09 8.83
N ILE A 82 -6.25 1.30 7.79
CA ILE A 82 -5.94 1.87 6.47
C ILE A 82 -7.20 2.49 5.85
N GLN A 83 -8.38 1.89 6.06
CA GLN A 83 -9.64 2.46 5.59
C GLN A 83 -9.94 3.83 6.22
N ASP A 84 -9.60 4.04 7.49
CA ASP A 84 -9.76 5.32 8.18
C ASP A 84 -8.94 6.46 7.57
N LEU A 85 -7.83 6.15 6.87
CA LEU A 85 -7.03 7.14 6.15
C LEU A 85 -7.81 7.78 4.99
N ARG A 86 -8.87 7.15 4.48
CA ARG A 86 -9.70 7.68 3.39
C ARG A 86 -10.11 9.13 3.65
N ASN A 87 -10.66 9.41 4.84
CA ASN A 87 -11.15 10.75 5.17
C ASN A 87 -10.00 11.75 5.37
N LYS A 88 -8.86 11.30 5.90
CA LYS A 88 -7.64 12.12 6.08
C LYS A 88 -7.10 12.62 4.74
N TYR A 89 -7.19 11.81 3.69
CA TYR A 89 -6.58 12.10 2.38
C TYR A 89 -7.52 12.66 1.32
N HIS A 90 -8.82 12.37 1.40
CA HIS A 90 -9.81 12.85 0.43
C HIS A 90 -9.75 14.38 0.28
N ASN A 91 -9.89 15.10 1.41
CA ASN A 91 -9.87 16.57 1.41
C ASN A 91 -8.52 17.16 0.99
N LYS A 92 -7.40 16.49 1.31
CA LYS A 92 -6.06 16.93 0.90
C LYS A 92 -5.91 16.90 -0.61
N PHE A 93 -6.23 15.77 -1.25
CA PHE A 93 -6.16 15.66 -2.70
C PHE A 93 -7.14 16.63 -3.38
N LYS A 94 -8.38 16.67 -2.92
CA LYS A 94 -9.40 17.57 -3.47
C LYS A 94 -8.94 19.03 -3.44
N TYR A 95 -8.41 19.49 -2.31
CA TYR A 95 -7.89 20.85 -2.16
C TYR A 95 -6.76 21.15 -3.16
N HIS A 96 -5.76 20.27 -3.27
CA HIS A 96 -4.62 20.52 -4.15
C HIS A 96 -4.95 20.38 -5.63
N ILE A 97 -5.91 19.52 -5.99
CA ILE A 97 -6.45 19.44 -7.35
C ILE A 97 -7.17 20.75 -7.70
N SER A 98 -8.11 21.22 -6.88
CA SER A 98 -8.85 22.46 -7.14
C SER A 98 -7.95 23.70 -7.26
N ASN A 99 -6.83 23.72 -6.54
CA ASN A 99 -5.87 24.82 -6.54
C ASN A 99 -4.74 24.66 -7.58
N HIS A 100 -4.90 23.74 -8.53
CA HIS A 100 -3.96 23.52 -9.63
C HIS A 100 -2.51 23.26 -9.15
N ASN A 101 -2.34 22.41 -8.14
CA ASN A 101 -1.06 22.19 -7.46
C ASN A 101 -0.56 20.75 -7.63
N PRO A 102 0.00 20.40 -8.81
CA PRO A 102 0.48 19.05 -9.11
C PRO A 102 1.67 18.61 -8.25
N ASP A 103 2.54 19.54 -7.86
CA ASP A 103 3.71 19.22 -7.02
C ASP A 103 3.28 18.64 -5.66
N LYS A 104 2.21 19.19 -5.08
CA LYS A 104 1.68 18.70 -3.80
C LYS A 104 1.00 17.33 -3.89
N ILE A 105 0.59 16.88 -5.08
CA ILE A 105 0.01 15.54 -5.24
C ILE A 105 1.04 14.46 -4.86
N LEU A 106 2.29 14.62 -5.30
CA LEU A 106 3.36 13.69 -4.96
C LEU A 106 3.61 13.62 -3.44
N ASP A 107 3.69 14.77 -2.79
CA ASP A 107 3.87 14.87 -1.34
C ASP A 107 2.76 14.15 -0.56
N ILE A 108 1.51 14.27 -1.04
CA ILE A 108 0.35 13.63 -0.40
C ILE A 108 0.41 12.11 -0.56
N PHE A 109 0.81 11.60 -1.74
CA PHE A 109 1.03 10.17 -1.94
C PHE A 109 2.14 9.64 -1.04
N PHE A 110 3.24 10.39 -0.88
CA PHE A 110 4.33 10.01 0.02
C PHE A 110 3.86 9.96 1.49
N GLN A 111 3.05 10.93 1.93
CA GLN A 111 2.44 10.91 3.27
C GLN A 111 1.53 9.70 3.46
N LEU A 112 0.69 9.38 2.47
CA LEU A 112 -0.21 8.23 2.53
C LEU A 112 0.58 6.93 2.59
N TYR A 113 1.64 6.80 1.80
CA TYR A 113 2.56 5.68 1.85
C TYR A 113 3.14 5.50 3.27
N GLN A 114 3.64 6.58 3.87
CA GLN A 114 4.24 6.52 5.21
C GLN A 114 3.22 6.14 6.29
N ASP A 115 2.00 6.70 6.25
CA ASP A 115 0.94 6.32 7.20
C ASP A 115 0.59 4.83 7.10
N ILE A 116 0.51 4.29 5.87
CA ILE A 116 0.24 2.87 5.64
C ILE A 116 1.38 2.03 6.18
N TYR A 117 2.63 2.40 5.87
CA TYR A 117 3.82 1.73 6.39
C TYR A 117 3.79 1.69 7.91
N ASP A 118 3.51 2.82 8.59
CA ASP A 118 3.44 2.90 10.05
C ASP A 118 2.32 2.01 10.65
N ILE A 119 1.22 1.80 9.92
CA ILE A 119 0.14 0.89 10.32
C ILE A 119 0.59 -0.57 10.19
N THR A 120 1.27 -0.92 9.09
CA THR A 120 1.68 -2.30 8.79
C THR A 120 2.91 -2.73 9.57
N ASP A 121 3.90 -1.85 9.73
CA ASP A 121 5.20 -2.12 10.34
C ASP A 121 5.08 -2.61 11.79
N LYS A 122 4.16 -2.00 12.54
CA LYS A 122 3.91 -2.35 13.95
C LYS A 122 3.18 -3.69 14.13
N GLN A 123 2.76 -4.36 13.06
CA GLN A 123 1.86 -5.53 13.12
C GLN A 123 2.42 -6.75 12.38
N PHE A 124 3.67 -6.69 11.91
CA PHE A 124 4.35 -7.86 11.39
C PHE A 124 4.49 -8.93 12.48
N GLU A 125 4.07 -10.15 12.16
CA GLU A 125 4.62 -11.29 12.89
C GLU A 125 6.12 -11.31 12.59
N LYS A 126 6.96 -11.12 13.61
CA LYS A 126 8.35 -11.60 13.56
C LYS A 126 8.32 -13.13 13.51
N LYS A 127 7.81 -13.72 12.42
CA LYS A 127 8.02 -15.14 12.17
C LYS A 127 9.53 -15.32 12.02
N LYS A 128 10.06 -16.37 12.65
CA LYS A 128 11.43 -16.81 12.38
C LYS A 128 11.58 -16.91 10.86
N SER A 129 12.65 -16.31 10.33
CA SER A 129 12.95 -16.39 8.91
C SER A 129 12.93 -17.85 8.46
N PRO A 130 12.20 -18.20 7.38
CA PRO A 130 12.17 -19.57 6.90
C PRO A 130 13.60 -19.94 6.51
N THR A 131 13.95 -21.16 6.83
CA THR A 131 15.25 -21.72 6.48
C THR A 131 15.40 -21.78 4.97
N LEU A 132 16.63 -21.73 4.46
CA LEU A 132 16.93 -21.90 3.03
C LEU A 132 16.26 -23.15 2.43
N LYS A 133 16.09 -24.19 3.26
CA LYS A 133 15.41 -25.45 2.91
C LYS A 133 13.91 -25.26 2.65
N GLU A 134 13.22 -24.42 3.41
CA GLU A 134 11.80 -24.10 3.23
C GLU A 134 11.59 -23.21 2.00
N LEU A 135 12.47 -22.23 1.78
CA LEU A 135 12.45 -21.38 0.57
C LEU A 135 12.61 -22.19 -0.72
N LEU A 136 13.50 -23.19 -0.71
CA LEU A 136 13.73 -24.07 -1.87
C LEU A 136 12.60 -25.07 -2.11
N ALA A 137 11.86 -25.47 -1.07
CA ALA A 137 10.71 -26.35 -1.19
C ALA A 137 9.50 -25.65 -1.85
N ASN A 138 9.28 -24.38 -1.53
CA ASN A 138 8.13 -23.62 -2.04
C ASN A 138 8.30 -23.09 -3.46
N ARG A 139 9.52 -23.03 -4.01
CA ARG A 139 9.78 -22.66 -5.42
C ARG A 139 9.41 -23.75 -6.43
N LYS A 140 9.10 -24.97 -5.98
CA LYS A 140 8.78 -26.11 -6.85
C LYS A 140 7.27 -26.40 -6.98
N SER A 141 6.41 -25.48 -6.56
CA SER A 141 4.95 -25.57 -6.74
C SER A 141 4.47 -24.61 -7.80
#